data_AF-U9VXA3-F1
#
_entry.id   AF-U9VXA3-F1
#
_cell.length_a   1.000
_cell.length_b   1.000
_cell.length_c   1.000
_cell.angle_alpha   90.00
_cell.angle_beta   90.00
_cell.angle_gamma   90.00
#
_symmetry.space_group_name_H-M   'P 1'
#
loop_
_entity.id
_entity.type
_entity.pdbx_description
1 polymer ?
#
loop_
_entity_poly.entity_id
_entity_poly.type
_entity_poly.pdbx_seq_one_letter_code
_entity_poly.pdbx_strand_id
1 'polypeptide(L)'
;MKLMLRSYTNLLWSVRRVSELNAGRTTAGIDGQTVLTPDHRVKLVHQMHVYSLGQVRPAKRIYIPKANGKQRPLGIPCIRDRVAQAMVKNALEPSWEARFEANSYGFRPGRSCQDAIDQTWIRLNKGHDSWVLDADIQGAFDNISHDFILQAIGQCPGRELIKQWLKAGYMEADVFHSTPAGTPQGGVISPLLANIALDGMDALLKQFHDIKPYRVPASGKRGKRKVSRYGFIRYADDFLVTARSKEAIDAVIPILQDWLAVRGLRWHPQKTRIIHKDEGFDFLGFHIQSRRGKCLITPQADKVNAKLHEVRAWLKAHLHTPPEFVIRFLNPRLQGWGHYYRHVVSKRVFNAMDDQIWRAIWRWCLRRHPNKSKTWVAKRYFQTLGHRHWAFAATIQTLAGHQKTISLFRLDSLTIHRHIKVKGSASPDNPNLRDYWLQRQLQHGKRYWAKGSKYYQLAQRQQWRCPQCGEALVAPRGGIHAHHLHPVKLGGRDTNANLELLHAHCHRQVHGQAAAASRLQEA
;
A
#
# COMPACT_ATOMS: atom_id res chain seq x y z
N MET A 1 1.30 8.24 -26.31
CA MET A 1 0.54 9.06 -25.33
C MET A 1 -0.79 9.62 -25.90
N LYS A 2 -0.80 10.35 -27.03
CA LYS A 2 -2.05 10.84 -27.66
C LYS A 2 -3.10 9.74 -27.90
N LEU A 3 -2.67 8.59 -28.42
CA LEU A 3 -3.51 7.41 -28.62
C LEU A 3 -4.17 6.93 -27.31
N MET A 4 -3.39 6.83 -26.21
CA MET A 4 -3.89 6.40 -24.91
C MET A 4 -4.95 7.35 -24.34
N LEU A 5 -4.82 8.66 -24.54
CA LEU A 5 -5.81 9.63 -24.08
C LEU A 5 -7.15 9.53 -24.82
N ARG A 6 -7.13 9.13 -26.10
CA ARG A 6 -8.33 8.95 -26.92
C ARG A 6 -8.92 7.53 -26.84
N SER A 7 -8.26 6.62 -26.14
CA SER A 7 -8.68 5.21 -26.07
C SER A 7 -9.93 5.05 -25.22
N TYR A 8 -10.95 4.41 -25.79
CA TYR A 8 -12.16 4.02 -25.08
C TYR A 8 -11.85 3.07 -23.90
N THR A 9 -10.92 2.15 -24.08
CA THR A 9 -10.45 1.24 -23.02
C THR A 9 -9.85 1.98 -21.83
N ASN A 10 -9.07 3.05 -22.10
CA ASN A 10 -8.50 3.88 -21.03
C ASN A 10 -9.60 4.62 -20.25
N LEU A 11 -10.64 5.09 -20.93
CA LEU A 11 -11.82 5.69 -20.29
C LEU A 11 -12.52 4.67 -19.38
N LEU A 12 -12.85 3.48 -19.88
CA LEU A 12 -13.50 2.43 -19.09
C LEU A 12 -12.68 2.05 -17.85
N TRP A 13 -11.37 1.87 -18.02
CA TRP A 13 -10.46 1.56 -16.92
C TRP A 13 -10.41 2.68 -15.88
N SER A 14 -10.39 3.94 -16.33
CA SER A 14 -10.38 5.12 -15.48
C SER A 14 -11.67 5.26 -14.66
N VAL A 15 -12.83 5.02 -15.29
CA VAL A 15 -14.13 4.98 -14.60
C VAL A 15 -14.14 3.87 -13.55
N ARG A 16 -13.71 2.65 -13.91
CA ARG A 16 -13.61 1.52 -12.96
C ARG A 16 -12.68 1.85 -11.79
N ARG A 17 -11.51 2.45 -12.05
CA ARG A 17 -10.56 2.86 -11.01
C ARG A 17 -11.20 3.82 -10.00
N VAL A 18 -11.88 4.85 -10.48
CA VAL A 18 -12.46 5.90 -9.63
C VAL A 18 -13.71 5.43 -8.89
N SER A 19 -14.60 4.68 -9.57
CA SER A 19 -15.92 4.31 -9.05
C SER A 19 -15.98 2.96 -8.34
N GLU A 20 -14.99 2.07 -8.53
CA GLU A 20 -14.98 0.74 -7.92
C GLU A 20 -13.75 0.48 -7.06
N LEU A 21 -12.55 0.79 -7.56
CA LEU A 21 -11.29 0.34 -6.93
C LEU A 21 -10.76 1.30 -5.86
N ASN A 22 -11.06 2.58 -5.97
CA ASN A 22 -10.62 3.59 -5.02
C ASN A 22 -11.46 3.53 -3.73
N ALA A 23 -10.78 3.57 -2.58
CA ALA A 23 -11.45 3.58 -1.27
C ALA A 23 -12.36 4.81 -1.09
N GLY A 24 -11.96 5.97 -1.63
CA GLY A 24 -12.74 7.22 -1.61
C GLY A 24 -13.85 7.31 -2.66
N ARG A 25 -14.34 6.18 -3.20
CA ARG A 25 -15.41 6.15 -4.23
C ARG A 25 -16.75 6.72 -3.73
N THR A 26 -16.98 6.70 -2.41
CA THR A 26 -18.20 7.22 -1.78
C THR A 26 -18.13 8.72 -1.49
N THR A 27 -16.98 9.36 -1.69
CA THR A 27 -16.82 10.79 -1.41
C THR A 27 -17.02 11.59 -2.69
N ALA A 28 -17.95 12.54 -2.63
CA ALA A 28 -18.27 13.48 -3.71
C ALA A 28 -17.32 14.69 -3.71
N GLY A 29 -17.18 15.31 -4.87
CA GLY A 29 -16.55 16.64 -4.99
C GLY A 29 -17.54 17.75 -4.62
N ILE A 30 -17.29 18.95 -5.13
CA ILE A 30 -18.18 20.11 -4.93
C ILE A 30 -19.56 19.93 -5.61
N ASP A 31 -19.63 19.06 -6.62
CA ASP A 31 -20.84 18.75 -7.39
C ASP A 31 -21.79 17.76 -6.69
N GLY A 32 -21.41 17.21 -5.53
CA GLY A 32 -22.23 16.25 -4.79
C GLY A 32 -22.38 14.88 -5.47
N GLN A 33 -21.74 14.64 -6.62
CA GLN A 33 -21.96 13.43 -7.40
C GLN A 33 -21.09 12.26 -6.94
N THR A 34 -21.73 11.08 -6.81
CA THR A 34 -21.05 9.79 -6.61
C THR A 34 -21.53 8.76 -7.62
N VAL A 35 -20.65 7.82 -7.98
CA VAL A 35 -20.95 6.78 -8.98
C VAL A 35 -20.72 5.42 -8.35
N LEU A 36 -21.80 4.83 -7.84
CA LEU A 36 -21.77 3.58 -7.06
C LEU A 36 -22.52 2.42 -7.73
N THR A 37 -23.51 2.71 -8.57
CA THR A 37 -24.31 1.70 -9.28
C THR A 37 -23.78 1.47 -10.70
N PRO A 38 -24.02 0.29 -11.30
CA PRO A 38 -23.68 0.02 -12.69
C PRO A 38 -24.25 1.07 -13.67
N ASP A 39 -25.52 1.44 -13.52
CA ASP A 39 -26.18 2.39 -14.43
C ASP A 39 -25.54 3.79 -14.37
N HIS A 40 -25.17 4.26 -13.18
CA HIS A 40 -24.45 5.53 -13.05
C HIS A 40 -23.06 5.47 -13.70
N ARG A 41 -22.40 4.30 -13.71
CA ARG A 41 -21.11 4.13 -14.40
C ARG A 41 -21.27 4.23 -15.91
N VAL A 42 -22.29 3.57 -16.47
CA VAL A 42 -22.61 3.64 -17.91
C VAL A 42 -22.91 5.09 -18.31
N LYS A 43 -23.78 5.77 -17.56
CA LYS A 43 -24.07 7.21 -17.76
C LYS A 43 -22.80 8.06 -17.72
N LEU A 44 -21.91 7.83 -16.75
CA LEU A 44 -20.64 8.55 -16.66
C LEU A 44 -19.74 8.29 -17.87
N VAL A 45 -19.66 7.06 -18.36
CA VAL A 45 -18.87 6.73 -19.56
C VAL A 45 -19.39 7.48 -20.78
N HIS A 46 -20.71 7.49 -21.02
CA HIS A 46 -21.29 8.24 -22.14
C HIS A 46 -21.02 9.74 -22.02
N GLN A 47 -21.21 10.31 -20.83
CA GLN A 47 -20.89 11.72 -20.58
C GLN A 47 -19.42 12.03 -20.88
N MET A 48 -18.49 11.20 -20.40
CA MET A 48 -17.06 11.39 -20.57
C MET A 48 -16.58 11.12 -22.01
N HIS A 49 -17.29 10.31 -22.78
CA HIS A 49 -16.96 10.05 -24.19
C HIS A 49 -17.22 11.27 -25.07
N VAL A 50 -18.29 12.01 -24.78
CA VAL A 50 -18.67 13.26 -25.47
C VAL A 50 -17.98 14.48 -24.83
N TYR A 51 -17.41 14.34 -23.63
CA TYR A 51 -16.83 15.43 -22.88
C TYR A 51 -15.59 16.02 -23.56
N SER A 52 -15.69 17.28 -24.00
CA SER A 52 -14.54 18.12 -24.27
C SER A 52 -13.92 18.58 -22.95
N LEU A 53 -12.62 18.35 -22.76
CA LEU A 53 -11.87 18.57 -21.51
C LEU A 53 -11.66 20.06 -21.13
N GLY A 54 -12.68 20.92 -21.30
CA GLY A 54 -12.52 22.37 -21.37
C GLY A 54 -12.51 23.15 -20.06
N GLN A 55 -13.19 22.70 -19.00
CA GLN A 55 -13.20 23.41 -17.71
C GLN A 55 -13.10 22.49 -16.51
N VAL A 56 -12.03 22.70 -15.74
CA VAL A 56 -11.77 22.07 -14.45
C VAL A 56 -12.48 22.82 -13.34
N ARG A 57 -13.07 22.09 -12.39
CA ARG A 57 -13.69 22.68 -11.19
C ARG A 57 -12.73 22.67 -9.98
N PRO A 58 -12.90 23.59 -9.01
CA PRO A 58 -12.12 23.57 -7.77
C PRO A 58 -12.36 22.28 -6.99
N ALA A 59 -11.35 21.84 -6.25
CA ALA A 59 -11.45 20.66 -5.40
C ALA A 59 -12.21 20.98 -4.10
N LYS A 60 -13.00 20.03 -3.57
CA LYS A 60 -13.63 20.15 -2.25
C LYS A 60 -12.62 19.90 -1.14
N ARG A 61 -12.41 20.84 -0.23
CA ARG A 61 -11.52 20.69 0.93
C ARG A 61 -12.20 19.86 2.01
N ILE A 62 -11.53 18.81 2.48
CA ILE A 62 -11.91 18.04 3.66
C ILE A 62 -10.70 17.82 4.57
N TYR A 63 -10.94 17.58 5.85
CA TYR A 63 -9.87 17.33 6.82
C TYR A 63 -9.90 15.88 7.32
N ILE A 64 -8.74 15.22 7.28
CA ILE A 64 -8.55 13.91 7.92
C ILE A 64 -7.74 14.11 9.21
N PRO A 65 -8.20 13.57 10.35
CA PRO A 65 -7.42 13.64 11.59
C PRO A 65 -6.12 12.86 11.46
N LYS A 66 -5.00 13.49 11.84
CA LYS A 66 -3.71 12.80 12.03
C LYS A 66 -3.61 12.26 13.46
N ALA A 67 -2.76 11.27 13.65
CA ALA A 67 -2.50 10.67 14.96
C ALA A 67 -1.93 11.67 15.99
N ASN A 68 -1.34 12.78 15.54
CA ASN A 68 -0.77 13.84 16.39
C ASN A 68 -1.76 14.98 16.68
N GLY A 69 -3.06 14.78 16.46
CA GLY A 69 -4.10 15.78 16.69
C GLY A 69 -4.22 16.87 15.62
N LYS A 70 -3.20 17.05 14.76
CA LYS A 70 -3.29 17.95 13.60
C LYS A 70 -4.22 17.37 12.55
N GLN A 71 -4.72 18.20 11.65
CA GLN A 71 -5.54 17.75 10.52
C GLN A 71 -4.71 17.73 9.22
N ARG A 72 -4.97 16.73 8.36
CA ARG A 72 -4.44 16.67 6.99
C ARG A 72 -5.51 17.18 6.04
N PRO A 73 -5.30 18.30 5.35
CA PRO A 73 -6.23 18.71 4.33
C PRO A 73 -6.16 17.78 3.12
N LEU A 74 -7.31 17.46 2.53
CA LEU A 74 -7.42 16.82 1.23
C LEU A 74 -8.31 17.67 0.32
N GLY A 75 -7.91 17.80 -0.94
CA GLY A 75 -8.75 18.31 -2.02
C GLY A 75 -9.34 17.14 -2.81
N ILE A 76 -10.66 17.01 -2.79
CA ILE A 76 -11.39 15.98 -3.55
C ILE A 76 -11.94 16.61 -4.83
N PRO A 77 -11.40 16.25 -6.01
CA PRO A 77 -11.96 16.72 -7.27
C PRO A 77 -13.31 16.08 -7.56
N CYS A 78 -14.11 16.72 -8.43
CA CYS A 78 -15.32 16.15 -9.00
C CYS A 78 -15.05 14.80 -9.67
N ILE A 79 -16.07 13.94 -9.77
CA ILE A 79 -15.89 12.60 -10.33
C ILE A 79 -15.37 12.64 -11.78
N ARG A 80 -15.82 13.60 -12.58
CA ARG A 80 -15.34 13.83 -13.96
C ARG A 80 -13.85 14.16 -13.99
N ASP A 81 -13.41 15.08 -13.15
CA ASP A 81 -11.99 15.44 -13.01
C ASP A 81 -11.15 14.26 -12.52
N ARG A 82 -11.65 13.45 -11.57
CA ARG A 82 -10.96 12.24 -11.12
C ARG A 82 -10.77 11.23 -12.26
N VAL A 83 -11.77 11.07 -13.13
CA VAL A 83 -11.68 10.19 -14.32
C VAL A 83 -10.68 10.76 -15.33
N ALA A 84 -10.77 12.06 -15.65
CA ALA A 84 -9.84 12.70 -16.57
C ALA A 84 -8.38 12.64 -16.04
N GLN A 85 -8.17 12.88 -14.75
CA GLN A 85 -6.87 12.70 -14.10
C GLN A 85 -6.37 11.26 -14.19
N ALA A 86 -7.25 10.27 -14.01
CA ALA A 86 -6.89 8.86 -14.17
C ALA A 86 -6.49 8.53 -15.62
N MET A 87 -7.21 9.06 -16.62
CA MET A 87 -6.88 8.87 -18.04
C MET A 87 -5.51 9.45 -18.38
N VAL A 88 -5.23 10.69 -17.94
CA VAL A 88 -3.93 11.35 -18.13
C VAL A 88 -2.83 10.60 -17.39
N LYS A 89 -3.08 10.17 -16.15
CA LYS A 89 -2.14 9.36 -15.37
C LYS A 89 -1.78 8.06 -16.09
N ASN A 90 -2.74 7.30 -16.59
CA ASN A 90 -2.49 6.04 -17.29
C ASN A 90 -1.65 6.24 -18.57
N ALA A 91 -1.70 7.42 -19.18
CA ALA A 91 -0.89 7.76 -20.35
C ALA A 91 0.51 8.26 -19.98
N LEU A 92 0.65 8.99 -18.86
CA LEU A 92 1.89 9.63 -18.44
C LEU A 92 2.78 8.70 -17.59
N GLU A 93 2.19 7.92 -16.68
CA GLU A 93 2.89 7.06 -15.71
C GLU A 93 3.88 6.08 -16.36
N PRO A 94 3.52 5.30 -17.41
CA PRO A 94 4.46 4.35 -18.00
C PRO A 94 5.72 5.01 -18.59
N SER A 95 5.54 6.20 -19.19
CA SER A 95 6.66 6.96 -19.77
C SER A 95 7.64 7.45 -18.70
N TRP A 96 7.13 7.78 -17.51
CA TRP A 96 7.95 8.23 -16.39
C TRP A 96 8.52 7.07 -15.59
N GLU A 97 7.80 5.96 -15.46
CA GLU A 97 8.31 4.74 -14.81
C GLU A 97 9.55 4.18 -15.51
N ALA A 98 9.67 4.37 -16.83
CA ALA A 98 10.88 4.03 -17.59
C ALA A 98 12.10 4.91 -17.23
N ARG A 99 11.87 6.11 -16.68
CA ARG A 99 12.91 7.11 -16.36
C ARG A 99 13.22 7.19 -14.87
N PHE A 100 12.21 6.95 -14.02
CA PHE A 100 12.31 7.15 -12.58
C PHE A 100 13.44 6.36 -11.93
N GLU A 101 14.03 7.00 -10.93
CA GLU A 101 15.18 6.46 -10.21
C GLU A 101 14.88 5.16 -9.46
N ALA A 102 15.89 4.30 -9.35
CA ALA A 102 15.76 2.98 -8.73
C ALA A 102 15.44 3.03 -7.23
N ASN A 103 15.82 4.10 -6.52
CA ASN A 103 15.68 4.20 -5.07
C ASN A 103 14.50 5.09 -4.60
N SER A 104 13.56 5.38 -5.51
CA SER A 104 12.25 5.96 -5.19
C SER A 104 11.17 4.88 -5.23
N TYR A 105 10.37 4.79 -4.15
CA TYR A 105 9.40 3.69 -3.95
C TYR A 105 7.95 4.15 -3.78
N GLY A 106 7.73 5.32 -3.17
CA GLY A 106 6.39 5.80 -2.85
C GLY A 106 5.51 6.01 -4.09
N PHE A 107 4.25 5.58 -4.02
CA PHE A 107 3.23 5.76 -5.08
C PHE A 107 3.55 5.18 -6.47
N ARG A 108 4.55 4.30 -6.60
CA ARG A 108 4.95 3.70 -7.87
C ARG A 108 4.41 2.27 -8.05
N PRO A 109 4.03 1.85 -9.27
CA PRO A 109 3.57 0.50 -9.54
C PRO A 109 4.66 -0.54 -9.24
N GLY A 110 4.25 -1.66 -8.62
CA GLY A 110 5.14 -2.78 -8.30
C GLY A 110 6.14 -2.55 -7.16
N ARG A 111 6.17 -1.34 -6.56
CA ARG A 111 7.05 -0.96 -5.46
C ARG A 111 6.27 -0.76 -4.17
N SER A 112 6.85 -1.15 -3.04
CA SER A 112 6.20 -1.06 -1.72
C SER A 112 7.10 -0.42 -0.66
N CYS A 113 6.52 -0.15 0.51
CA CYS A 113 7.27 0.31 1.68
C CYS A 113 8.38 -0.69 2.05
N GLN A 114 8.12 -1.98 1.92
CA GLN A 114 9.11 -3.02 2.21
C GLN A 114 10.34 -2.93 1.30
N ASP A 115 10.20 -2.47 0.05
CA ASP A 115 11.36 -2.24 -0.83
C ASP A 115 12.29 -1.14 -0.29
N ALA A 116 11.70 -0.06 0.27
CA ALA A 116 12.45 1.03 0.90
C ALA A 116 13.18 0.53 2.16
N ILE A 117 12.50 -0.23 3.01
CA ILE A 117 13.07 -0.81 4.23
C ILE A 117 14.21 -1.78 3.92
N ASP A 118 14.03 -2.66 2.92
CA ASP A 118 15.10 -3.54 2.47
C ASP A 118 16.30 -2.76 1.91
N GLN A 119 16.07 -1.64 1.21
CA GLN A 119 17.16 -0.78 0.74
C GLN A 119 17.94 -0.17 1.90
N THR A 120 17.25 0.33 2.93
CA THR A 120 17.89 0.85 4.14
C THR A 120 18.73 -0.23 4.81
N TRP A 121 18.19 -1.44 4.94
CA TRP A 121 18.95 -2.57 5.46
C TRP A 121 20.21 -2.88 4.64
N ILE A 122 20.11 -2.89 3.30
CA ILE A 122 21.25 -3.12 2.40
C ILE A 122 22.34 -2.07 2.62
N ARG A 123 21.99 -0.78 2.73
CA ARG A 123 22.96 0.31 2.92
C ARG A 123 23.65 0.24 4.27
N LEU A 124 22.90 0.07 5.36
CA LEU A 124 23.46 0.05 6.71
C LEU A 124 24.25 -1.24 7.00
N ASN A 125 23.77 -2.38 6.51
CA ASN A 125 24.37 -3.68 6.83
C ASN A 125 25.47 -4.10 5.84
N LYS A 126 25.23 -3.98 4.53
CA LYS A 126 26.19 -4.39 3.47
C LYS A 126 26.99 -3.23 2.90
N GLY A 127 26.42 -2.01 2.88
CA GLY A 127 27.11 -0.80 2.40
C GLY A 127 28.15 -0.25 3.39
N HIS A 128 28.02 -0.65 4.66
CA HIS A 128 28.79 -0.12 5.80
C HIS A 128 28.58 1.38 6.01
N ASP A 129 27.39 1.88 5.68
CA ASP A 129 27.01 3.24 6.03
C ASP A 129 26.68 3.28 7.54
N SER A 130 27.26 4.24 8.25
CA SER A 130 27.13 4.38 9.70
C SER A 130 26.26 5.56 10.11
N TRP A 131 26.11 6.55 9.22
CA TRP A 131 25.36 7.77 9.47
C TRP A 131 24.17 7.87 8.53
N VAL A 132 23.05 8.32 9.08
CA VAL A 132 21.78 8.48 8.38
C VAL A 132 21.29 9.90 8.58
N LEU A 133 21.04 10.58 7.47
CA LEU A 133 20.19 11.76 7.44
C LEU A 133 18.75 11.29 7.23
N ASP A 134 17.93 11.46 8.26
CA ASP A 134 16.48 11.31 8.18
C ASP A 134 15.88 12.68 7.85
N ALA A 135 15.41 12.86 6.62
CA ALA A 135 14.95 14.16 6.12
C ALA A 135 13.46 14.13 5.74
N ASP A 136 12.73 15.13 6.23
CA ASP A 136 11.31 15.36 5.97
C ASP A 136 11.15 16.71 5.25
N ILE A 137 10.34 16.72 4.18
CA ILE A 137 10.05 17.93 3.39
C ILE A 137 8.81 18.60 3.96
N GLN A 138 8.93 19.89 4.30
CA GLN A 138 7.81 20.64 4.86
C GLN A 138 6.71 20.85 3.81
N GLY A 139 5.57 20.18 4.02
CA GLY A 139 4.37 20.38 3.19
C GLY A 139 4.64 20.09 1.71
N ALA A 140 5.31 18.98 1.39
CA ALA A 140 5.79 18.69 0.03
C ALA A 140 4.69 18.87 -1.03
N PHE A 141 3.54 18.24 -0.85
CA PHE A 141 2.43 18.37 -1.80
C PHE A 141 1.84 19.77 -1.85
N ASP A 142 1.91 20.56 -0.79
CA ASP A 142 1.29 21.88 -0.72
C ASP A 142 2.20 22.98 -1.31
N ASN A 143 3.52 22.74 -1.37
CA ASN A 143 4.52 23.76 -1.69
C ASN A 143 5.26 23.57 -3.03
N ILE A 144 5.14 22.41 -3.70
CA ILE A 144 5.85 22.20 -4.99
C ILE A 144 5.45 23.27 -6.02
N SER A 145 6.43 23.90 -6.64
CA SER A 145 6.22 24.88 -7.71
C SER A 145 5.47 24.29 -8.92
N HIS A 146 4.39 24.95 -9.34
CA HIS A 146 3.65 24.58 -10.54
C HIS A 146 4.52 24.67 -11.79
N ASP A 147 5.31 25.74 -11.89
CA ASP A 147 6.19 25.96 -13.03
C ASP A 147 7.24 24.87 -13.14
N PHE A 148 7.80 24.44 -11.99
CA PHE A 148 8.73 23.30 -11.97
C PHE A 148 8.08 22.01 -12.45
N ILE A 149 6.87 21.67 -11.95
CA ILE A 149 6.14 20.46 -12.41
C ILE A 149 5.91 20.52 -13.91
N LEU A 150 5.42 21.65 -14.42
CA LEU A 150 5.12 21.82 -15.83
C LEU A 150 6.40 21.75 -16.66
N GLN A 151 7.50 22.38 -16.24
CA GLN A 151 8.78 22.28 -16.91
C GLN A 151 9.30 20.84 -16.95
N ALA A 152 9.27 20.13 -15.82
CA ALA A 152 9.75 18.75 -15.72
C ALA A 152 8.95 17.79 -16.61
N ILE A 153 7.63 17.98 -16.72
CA ILE A 153 6.75 17.19 -17.59
C ILE A 153 7.06 17.42 -19.09
N GLY A 154 7.55 18.61 -19.43
CA GLY A 154 7.82 19.01 -20.81
C GLY A 154 6.55 19.15 -21.65
N GLN A 155 6.72 19.24 -22.96
CA GLN A 155 5.61 19.33 -23.90
C GLN A 155 4.99 17.96 -24.10
N CYS A 156 3.87 17.68 -23.42
CA CYS A 156 3.15 16.41 -23.55
C CYS A 156 1.63 16.63 -23.69
N PRO A 157 0.92 15.69 -24.35
CA PRO A 157 -0.54 15.73 -24.42
C PRO A 157 -1.18 15.79 -23.02
N GLY A 158 -2.10 16.71 -22.77
CA GLY A 158 -2.74 16.86 -21.46
C GLY A 158 -1.96 17.72 -20.45
N ARG A 159 -0.80 18.28 -20.82
CA ARG A 159 -0.09 19.31 -20.03
C ARG A 159 -1.01 20.46 -19.61
N GLU A 160 -1.83 20.97 -20.53
CA GLU A 160 -2.76 22.08 -20.23
C GLU A 160 -3.82 21.69 -19.22
N LEU A 161 -4.29 20.43 -19.20
CA LEU A 161 -5.20 19.94 -18.17
C LEU A 161 -4.51 19.85 -16.82
N ILE A 162 -3.26 19.40 -16.79
CA ILE A 162 -2.46 19.40 -15.57
C ILE A 162 -2.29 20.82 -15.05
N LYS A 163 -1.98 21.78 -15.91
CA LYS A 163 -1.89 23.20 -15.56
C LYS A 163 -3.22 23.73 -14.99
N GLN A 164 -4.34 23.42 -15.62
CA GLN A 164 -5.66 23.79 -15.11
C GLN A 164 -5.94 23.15 -13.74
N TRP A 165 -5.67 21.85 -13.55
CA TRP A 165 -5.85 21.17 -12.25
C TRP A 165 -5.00 21.76 -11.14
N LEU A 166 -3.75 22.16 -11.44
CA LEU A 166 -2.87 22.80 -10.47
C LEU A 166 -3.41 24.19 -10.05
N LYS A 167 -3.95 24.95 -11.00
CA LYS A 167 -4.48 26.31 -10.78
C LYS A 167 -5.95 26.38 -10.37
N ALA A 168 -6.67 25.26 -10.36
CA ALA A 168 -8.12 25.21 -10.15
C ALA A 168 -8.58 25.67 -8.76
N GLY A 169 -7.67 25.79 -7.79
CA GLY A 169 -8.03 26.18 -6.42
C GLY A 169 -8.77 25.08 -5.65
N TYR A 170 -9.32 25.46 -4.51
CA TYR A 170 -10.19 24.61 -3.70
C TYR A 170 -11.33 25.41 -3.07
N MET A 171 -12.42 24.73 -2.74
CA MET A 171 -13.53 25.28 -1.96
C MET A 171 -13.48 24.75 -0.53
N GLU A 172 -13.57 25.65 0.44
CA GLU A 172 -13.64 25.36 1.86
C GLU A 172 -14.76 26.19 2.49
N ALA A 173 -15.71 25.55 3.17
CA ALA A 173 -16.90 26.21 3.73
C ALA A 173 -17.59 27.15 2.72
N ASP A 174 -17.74 26.69 1.47
CA ASP A 174 -18.31 27.41 0.33
C ASP A 174 -17.55 28.69 -0.10
N VAL A 175 -16.35 28.92 0.44
CA VAL A 175 -15.44 29.98 0.02
C VAL A 175 -14.38 29.42 -0.94
N PHE A 176 -14.14 30.14 -2.04
CA PHE A 176 -13.11 29.79 -3.01
C PHE A 176 -11.73 30.29 -2.55
N HIS A 177 -10.74 29.40 -2.62
CA HIS A 177 -9.34 29.71 -2.36
C HIS A 177 -8.48 29.37 -3.58
N SER A 178 -7.66 30.31 -4.00
CA SER A 178 -6.64 30.09 -5.05
C SER A 178 -5.47 29.26 -4.51
N THR A 179 -4.88 28.46 -5.38
CA THR A 179 -3.73 27.59 -5.06
C THR A 179 -2.50 28.08 -5.84
N PRO A 180 -1.61 28.89 -5.25
CA PRO A 180 -0.43 29.42 -5.95
C PRO A 180 0.69 28.38 -6.14
N ALA A 181 0.70 27.32 -5.32
CA ALA A 181 1.69 26.26 -5.36
C ALA A 181 1.08 24.93 -4.88
N GLY A 182 1.79 23.84 -5.14
CA GLY A 182 1.41 22.50 -4.70
C GLY A 182 0.53 21.74 -5.69
N THR A 183 0.32 20.45 -5.39
CA THR A 183 -0.57 19.54 -6.09
C THR A 183 -1.62 19.02 -5.11
N PRO A 184 -2.93 19.13 -5.43
CA PRO A 184 -3.99 18.86 -4.47
C PRO A 184 -3.92 17.42 -3.96
N GLN A 185 -3.74 17.27 -2.63
CA GLN A 185 -3.75 15.97 -1.97
C GLN A 185 -5.14 15.35 -2.08
N GLY A 186 -5.31 14.31 -2.91
CA GLY A 186 -6.61 13.69 -3.19
C GLY A 186 -6.94 13.59 -4.68
N GLY A 187 -6.24 14.35 -5.52
CA GLY A 187 -6.23 14.12 -6.96
C GLY A 187 -5.59 12.77 -7.33
N VAL A 188 -6.12 12.12 -8.36
CA VAL A 188 -5.65 10.81 -8.81
C VAL A 188 -4.24 10.90 -9.39
N ILE A 189 -3.93 12.00 -10.07
CA ILE A 189 -2.64 12.24 -10.72
C ILE A 189 -1.58 12.86 -9.79
N SER A 190 -2.00 13.50 -8.69
CA SER A 190 -1.12 14.26 -7.78
C SER A 190 0.10 13.46 -7.27
N PRO A 191 -0.02 12.18 -6.88
CA PRO A 191 1.14 11.40 -6.45
C PRO A 191 2.19 11.20 -7.56
N LEU A 192 1.75 11.08 -8.82
CA LEU A 192 2.68 10.99 -9.96
C LEU A 192 3.40 12.32 -10.16
N LEU A 193 2.69 13.45 -10.10
CA LEU A 193 3.27 14.79 -10.24
C LEU A 193 4.31 15.07 -9.15
N ALA A 194 4.01 14.70 -7.90
CA ALA A 194 4.96 14.81 -6.81
C ALA A 194 6.22 13.95 -7.04
N ASN A 195 6.06 12.73 -7.58
CA ASN A 195 7.19 11.88 -7.93
C ASN A 195 8.03 12.46 -9.07
N ILE A 196 7.42 13.08 -10.08
CA ILE A 196 8.11 13.79 -11.16
C ILE A 196 8.91 14.97 -10.60
N ALA A 197 8.29 15.77 -9.73
CA ALA A 197 8.96 16.91 -9.12
C ALA A 197 10.18 16.49 -8.28
N LEU A 198 10.08 15.36 -7.58
CA LEU A 198 11.11 14.83 -6.69
C LEU A 198 12.05 13.80 -7.36
N ASP A 199 12.03 13.67 -8.68
CA ASP A 199 12.97 12.84 -9.43
C ASP A 199 14.28 13.59 -9.70
N GLY A 200 15.40 12.86 -9.71
CA GLY A 200 16.74 13.40 -9.98
C GLY A 200 17.65 13.52 -8.75
N MET A 201 17.15 13.21 -7.54
CA MET A 201 17.95 13.31 -6.31
C MET A 201 18.95 12.14 -6.19
N ASP A 202 18.56 10.91 -6.55
CA ASP A 202 19.48 9.76 -6.59
C ASP A 202 20.60 9.99 -7.61
N ALA A 203 20.28 10.61 -8.76
CA ALA A 203 21.22 10.96 -9.80
C ALA A 203 22.22 12.03 -9.33
N LEU A 204 21.75 13.07 -8.64
CA LEU A 204 22.62 14.07 -8.00
C LEU A 204 23.60 13.41 -7.02
N LEU A 205 23.09 12.57 -6.12
CA LEU A 205 23.92 11.89 -5.10
C LEU A 205 24.94 10.91 -5.71
N LYS A 206 24.62 10.29 -6.85
CA LYS A 206 25.53 9.40 -7.58
C LYS A 206 26.72 10.11 -8.22
N GLN A 207 26.66 11.43 -8.42
CA GLN A 207 27.81 12.20 -8.90
C GLN A 207 28.96 12.14 -7.90
N PHE A 208 28.65 12.08 -6.60
CA PHE A 208 29.60 11.88 -5.53
C PHE A 208 29.90 10.38 -5.36
N HIS A 209 31.04 9.94 -5.92
CA HIS A 209 31.45 8.55 -5.90
C HIS A 209 32.90 8.40 -5.47
N ASP A 210 33.15 7.30 -4.75
CA ASP A 210 34.50 6.87 -4.43
C ASP A 210 34.92 5.76 -5.39
N ILE A 211 36.21 5.69 -5.70
CA ILE A 211 36.78 4.63 -6.53
C ILE A 211 37.28 3.52 -5.60
N LYS A 212 36.70 2.32 -5.70
CA LYS A 212 37.11 1.17 -4.89
C LYS A 212 37.72 0.06 -5.74
N PRO A 213 38.80 -0.58 -5.27
CA PRO A 213 39.30 -1.79 -5.90
C PRO A 213 38.25 -2.90 -5.78
N TYR A 214 38.06 -3.67 -6.84
CA TYR A 214 37.12 -4.78 -6.91
C TYR A 214 37.73 -5.93 -7.69
N ARG A 215 37.46 -7.17 -7.27
CA ARG A 215 37.93 -8.37 -7.97
C ARG A 215 36.84 -8.87 -8.90
N VAL A 216 37.12 -8.97 -10.19
CA VAL A 216 36.15 -9.48 -11.17
C VAL A 216 35.95 -10.98 -10.93
N PRO A 217 34.74 -11.45 -10.58
CA PRO A 217 34.52 -12.83 -10.16
C PRO A 217 34.87 -13.86 -11.24
N ALA A 218 34.67 -13.51 -12.51
CA ALA A 218 34.90 -14.41 -13.64
C ALA A 218 36.37 -14.50 -14.09
N SER A 219 37.19 -13.47 -13.86
CA SER A 219 38.56 -13.39 -14.40
C SER A 219 39.66 -13.24 -13.35
N GLY A 220 39.30 -13.07 -12.07
CA GLY A 220 40.25 -12.90 -10.96
C GLY A 220 41.02 -11.58 -10.96
N LYS A 221 40.95 -10.79 -12.03
CA LYS A 221 41.65 -9.51 -12.21
C LYS A 221 41.15 -8.43 -11.25
N ARG A 222 42.07 -7.56 -10.80
CA ARG A 222 41.76 -6.37 -10.01
C ARG A 222 41.28 -5.26 -10.94
N GLY A 223 40.02 -4.86 -10.79
CA GLY A 223 39.44 -3.69 -11.44
C GLY A 223 39.16 -2.57 -10.44
N LYS A 224 38.78 -1.39 -10.95
CA LYS A 224 38.28 -0.27 -10.15
C LYS A 224 36.78 -0.12 -10.42
N ARG A 225 35.98 0.04 -9.38
CA ARG A 225 34.53 0.29 -9.48
C ARG A 225 34.17 1.58 -8.77
N LYS A 226 33.39 2.42 -9.46
CA LYS A 226 32.75 3.59 -8.85
C LYS A 226 31.65 3.14 -7.90
N VAL A 227 31.73 3.56 -6.65
CA VAL A 227 30.71 3.28 -5.63
C VAL A 227 30.22 4.63 -5.12
N SER A 228 28.92 4.89 -5.24
CA SER A 228 28.37 6.12 -4.70
C SER A 228 28.67 6.24 -3.20
N ARG A 229 29.18 7.41 -2.82
CA ARG A 229 29.52 7.77 -1.45
C ARG A 229 28.27 7.77 -0.56
N TYR A 230 27.13 8.13 -1.16
CA TYR A 230 25.84 8.23 -0.51
C TYR A 230 24.94 7.04 -0.87
N GLY A 231 24.14 6.59 0.09
CA GLY A 231 22.93 5.81 -0.16
C GLY A 231 21.73 6.75 -0.19
N PHE A 232 20.73 6.40 -0.99
CA PHE A 232 19.48 7.15 -1.08
C PHE A 232 18.30 6.19 -0.99
N ILE A 233 17.28 6.57 -0.23
CA ILE A 233 16.01 5.85 -0.09
C ILE A 233 14.90 6.90 -0.01
N ARG A 234 13.96 6.93 -0.96
CA ARG A 234 12.81 7.84 -0.92
C ARG A 234 11.48 7.10 -0.94
N TYR A 235 10.59 7.46 -0.03
CA TYR A 235 9.21 7.01 -0.03
C TYR A 235 8.29 8.24 0.02
N ALA A 236 7.77 8.64 -1.15
CA ALA A 236 7.02 9.87 -1.31
C ALA A 236 7.87 11.10 -0.95
N ASP A 237 7.48 11.84 0.09
CA ASP A 237 8.12 13.03 0.65
C ASP A 237 9.20 12.71 1.69
N ASP A 238 9.09 11.56 2.37
CA ASP A 238 10.10 11.08 3.32
C ASP A 238 11.30 10.48 2.59
N PHE A 239 12.52 10.86 2.94
CA PHE A 239 13.71 10.25 2.38
C PHE A 239 14.87 10.13 3.39
N LEU A 240 15.71 9.13 3.15
CA LEU A 240 16.95 8.90 3.88
C LEU A 240 18.14 9.09 2.94
N VAL A 241 19.17 9.77 3.43
CA VAL A 241 20.50 9.76 2.84
C VAL A 241 21.46 9.08 3.81
N THR A 242 22.20 8.08 3.35
CA THR A 242 23.11 7.32 4.22
C THR A 242 24.56 7.52 3.76
N ALA A 243 25.49 7.59 4.71
CA ALA A 243 26.92 7.70 4.40
C ALA A 243 27.77 6.99 5.47
N ARG A 244 29.06 6.87 5.20
CA ARG A 244 30.02 6.24 6.12
C ARG A 244 30.42 7.13 7.28
N SER A 245 30.46 8.44 7.07
CA SER A 245 30.90 9.42 8.06
C SER A 245 29.87 10.53 8.20
N LYS A 246 29.90 11.22 9.35
CA LYS A 246 28.97 12.31 9.65
C LYS A 246 29.26 13.52 8.76
N GLU A 247 30.53 13.79 8.54
CA GLU A 247 31.05 14.91 7.74
C GLU A 247 30.57 14.80 6.30
N ALA A 248 30.45 13.58 5.76
CA ALA A 248 29.89 13.36 4.43
C ALA A 248 28.41 13.77 4.38
N ILE A 249 27.63 13.48 5.43
CA ILE A 249 26.23 13.92 5.55
C ILE A 249 26.18 15.45 5.66
N ASP A 250 26.97 16.05 6.54
CA ASP A 250 27.00 17.51 6.73
C ASP A 250 27.34 18.23 5.43
N ALA A 251 28.29 17.71 4.64
CA ALA A 251 28.68 18.27 3.35
C ALA A 251 27.57 18.21 2.27
N VAL A 252 26.66 17.24 2.34
CA VAL A 252 25.62 17.07 1.30
C VAL A 252 24.33 17.83 1.62
N ILE A 253 24.11 18.21 2.87
CA ILE A 253 22.93 18.98 3.31
C ILE A 253 22.73 20.27 2.49
N PRO A 254 23.70 21.19 2.36
CA PRO A 254 23.48 22.43 1.60
C PRO A 254 23.14 22.17 0.14
N ILE A 255 23.79 21.18 -0.49
CA ILE A 255 23.54 20.79 -1.88
C ILE A 255 22.09 20.30 -2.06
N LEU A 256 21.57 19.53 -1.11
CA LEU A 256 20.19 19.05 -1.12
C LEU A 256 19.18 20.17 -0.81
N GLN A 257 19.55 21.15 0.02
CA GLN A 257 18.73 22.34 0.27
C GLN A 257 18.58 23.17 -1.01
N ASP A 258 19.67 23.45 -1.72
CA ASP A 258 19.64 24.17 -2.99
C ASP A 258 18.81 23.42 -4.04
N TRP A 259 18.98 22.10 -4.12
CA TRP A 259 18.21 21.25 -5.03
C TRP A 259 16.70 21.30 -4.76
N LEU A 260 16.29 21.36 -3.48
CA LEU A 260 14.89 21.49 -3.08
C LEU A 260 14.36 22.91 -3.30
N ALA A 261 15.17 23.94 -3.08
CA ALA A 261 14.78 25.33 -3.23
C ALA A 261 14.32 25.65 -4.66
N VAL A 262 15.01 25.13 -5.69
CA VAL A 262 14.61 25.27 -7.11
C VAL A 262 13.21 24.71 -7.38
N ARG A 263 12.76 23.75 -6.57
CA ARG A 263 11.43 23.11 -6.69
C ARG A 263 10.35 23.80 -5.86
N GLY A 264 10.68 24.89 -5.17
CA GLY A 264 9.81 25.56 -4.20
C GLY A 264 9.70 24.83 -2.86
N LEU A 265 10.59 23.88 -2.58
CA LEU A 265 10.52 23.01 -1.41
C LEU A 265 11.54 23.43 -0.35
N ARG A 266 11.17 23.18 0.91
CA ARG A 266 12.00 23.47 2.09
C ARG A 266 12.02 22.27 3.03
N TRP A 267 13.10 22.17 3.79
CA TRP A 267 13.27 21.14 4.82
C TRP A 267 12.36 21.42 5.99
N HIS A 268 11.99 20.38 6.72
CA HIS A 268 11.34 20.52 8.01
C HIS A 268 12.41 20.53 9.12
N PRO A 269 12.87 21.72 9.60
CA PRO A 269 14.06 21.82 10.45
C PRO A 269 13.97 21.02 11.75
N GLN A 270 12.77 20.90 12.34
CA GLN A 270 12.57 20.16 13.59
C GLN A 270 12.51 18.63 13.43
N LYS A 271 12.28 18.15 12.21
CA LYS A 271 12.13 16.71 11.94
C LYS A 271 13.37 16.12 11.29
N THR A 272 14.13 16.92 10.56
CA THR A 272 15.36 16.45 9.95
C THR A 272 16.43 16.20 11.02
N ARG A 273 17.03 15.00 11.00
CA ARG A 273 18.01 14.58 12.02
C ARG A 273 19.16 13.81 11.37
N ILE A 274 20.36 13.98 11.93
CA ILE A 274 21.53 13.17 11.61
C ILE A 274 21.71 12.17 12.75
N ILE A 275 21.67 10.88 12.42
CA ILE A 275 21.58 9.80 13.41
C ILE A 275 22.66 8.77 13.11
N HIS A 276 23.37 8.31 14.13
CA HIS A 276 24.24 7.15 14.00
C HIS A 276 23.39 5.87 14.01
N LYS A 277 23.72 4.91 13.13
CA LYS A 277 22.94 3.66 12.97
C LYS A 277 22.77 2.85 14.27
N ASP A 278 23.66 3.01 15.24
CA ASP A 278 23.63 2.27 16.51
C ASP A 278 22.67 2.91 17.53
N GLU A 279 22.37 4.20 17.43
CA GLU A 279 21.35 4.87 18.25
C GLU A 279 19.95 4.37 17.90
N GLY A 280 19.74 4.14 16.60
CA GLY A 280 18.49 3.67 16.04
C GLY A 280 17.50 4.79 15.73
N PHE A 281 16.67 4.58 14.72
CA PHE A 281 15.71 5.57 14.24
C PHE A 281 14.47 4.91 13.66
N ASP A 282 13.39 5.68 13.55
CA ASP A 282 12.11 5.22 13.03
C ASP A 282 11.92 5.69 11.59
N PHE A 283 11.55 4.78 10.69
CA PHE A 283 11.27 5.09 9.29
C PHE A 283 10.10 4.24 8.78
N LEU A 284 9.07 4.89 8.21
CA LEU A 284 7.87 4.25 7.62
C LEU A 284 7.16 3.23 8.53
N GLY A 285 7.18 3.46 9.86
CA GLY A 285 6.56 2.59 10.85
C GLY A 285 7.43 1.41 11.30
N PHE A 286 8.72 1.43 10.97
CA PHE A 286 9.73 0.46 11.41
C PHE A 286 10.81 1.16 12.23
N HIS A 287 11.30 0.48 13.26
CA HIS A 287 12.47 0.89 14.01
C HIS A 287 13.69 0.17 13.45
N ILE A 288 14.74 0.92 13.13
CA ILE A 288 15.96 0.44 12.47
C ILE A 288 17.13 0.75 13.39
N GLN A 289 17.87 -0.28 13.81
CA GLN A 289 19.02 -0.11 14.69
C GLN A 289 20.09 -1.17 14.42
N SER A 290 21.34 -0.74 14.40
CA SER A 290 22.49 -1.63 14.41
C SER A 290 22.89 -1.95 15.86
N ARG A 291 23.00 -3.24 16.19
CA ARG A 291 23.49 -3.70 17.48
C ARG A 291 24.53 -4.79 17.26
N ARG A 292 25.71 -4.65 17.86
CA ARG A 292 26.82 -5.62 17.75
C ARG A 292 27.14 -5.96 16.28
N GLY A 293 27.17 -4.94 15.41
CA GLY A 293 27.45 -5.10 13.98
C GLY A 293 26.32 -5.69 13.13
N LYS A 294 25.14 -5.96 13.69
CA LYS A 294 23.97 -6.46 12.95
C LYS A 294 22.87 -5.40 12.88
N CYS A 295 22.44 -5.06 11.66
CA CYS A 295 21.26 -4.21 11.46
C CYS A 295 19.97 -5.00 11.69
N LEU A 296 19.24 -4.63 12.74
CA LEU A 296 17.95 -5.18 13.12
C LEU A 296 16.85 -4.18 12.77
N ILE A 297 15.80 -4.68 12.13
CA ILE A 297 14.61 -3.90 11.81
C ILE A 297 13.43 -4.55 12.52
N THR A 298 12.69 -3.77 13.31
CA THR A 298 11.52 -4.22 14.07
C THR A 298 10.33 -3.30 13.80
N PRO A 299 9.09 -3.72 14.07
CA PRO A 299 7.95 -2.80 14.07
C PRO A 299 8.17 -1.67 15.08
N GLN A 300 7.82 -0.43 14.71
CA GLN A 300 7.91 0.72 15.59
C GLN A 300 6.97 0.57 16.80
N ALA A 301 7.45 0.95 17.99
CA ALA A 301 6.69 0.82 19.24
C ALA A 301 5.34 1.56 19.20
N ASP A 302 5.29 2.76 18.64
CA ASP A 302 4.06 3.54 18.52
C ASP A 302 3.00 2.85 17.66
N LYS A 303 3.41 2.16 16.58
CA LYS A 303 2.47 1.42 15.71
C LYS A 303 1.95 0.16 16.40
N VAL A 304 2.78 -0.48 17.22
CA VAL A 304 2.39 -1.60 18.07
C VAL A 304 1.38 -1.13 19.12
N ASN A 305 1.69 -0.05 19.85
CA ASN A 305 0.85 0.51 20.89
C ASN A 305 -0.49 1.01 20.33
N ALA A 306 -0.48 1.71 19.19
CA ALA A 306 -1.70 2.15 18.52
C ALA A 306 -2.61 0.96 18.15
N LYS A 307 -2.05 -0.13 17.64
CA LYS A 307 -2.83 -1.34 17.31
C LYS A 307 -3.39 -2.01 18.57
N LEU A 308 -2.61 -2.11 19.64
CA LEU A 308 -3.09 -2.64 20.93
C LEU A 308 -4.18 -1.76 21.54
N HIS A 309 -4.05 -0.43 21.42
CA HIS A 309 -5.06 0.52 21.86
C HIS A 309 -6.35 0.36 21.07
N GLU A 310 -6.29 0.26 19.74
CA GLU A 310 -7.45 -0.01 18.87
C GLU A 310 -8.21 -1.26 19.33
N VAL A 311 -7.50 -2.37 19.56
CA VAL A 311 -8.11 -3.63 20.02
C VAL A 311 -8.78 -3.46 21.39
N ARG A 312 -8.08 -2.85 22.35
CA ARG A 312 -8.60 -2.66 23.72
C ARG A 312 -9.79 -1.71 23.75
N ALA A 313 -9.73 -0.61 23.02
CA ALA A 313 -10.81 0.37 22.91
C ALA A 313 -12.04 -0.27 22.27
N TRP A 314 -11.85 -1.03 21.19
CA TRP A 314 -12.95 -1.73 20.54
C TRP A 314 -13.61 -2.76 21.49
N LEU A 315 -12.82 -3.60 22.17
CA LEU A 315 -13.35 -4.56 23.15
C LEU A 315 -14.10 -3.87 24.30
N LYS A 316 -13.61 -2.71 24.77
CA LYS A 316 -14.28 -1.92 25.83
C LYS A 316 -15.64 -1.39 25.37
N ALA A 317 -15.76 -0.96 24.11
CA ALA A 317 -17.02 -0.48 23.54
C ALA A 317 -18.01 -1.62 23.22
N HIS A 318 -17.55 -2.86 23.08
CA HIS A 318 -18.33 -4.01 22.61
C HIS A 318 -18.41 -5.12 23.66
N LEU A 319 -18.83 -4.77 24.89
CA LEU A 319 -18.88 -5.72 26.01
C LEU A 319 -19.86 -6.88 25.81
N HIS A 320 -21.01 -6.60 25.19
CA HIS A 320 -22.11 -7.58 25.05
C HIS A 320 -22.01 -8.44 23.77
N THR A 321 -21.09 -8.10 22.87
CA THR A 321 -20.97 -8.69 21.54
C THR A 321 -20.57 -10.17 21.55
N PRO A 322 -21.22 -11.07 20.81
CA PRO A 322 -20.87 -12.50 20.81
C PRO A 322 -19.40 -12.79 20.45
N PRO A 323 -18.77 -13.84 21.02
CA PRO A 323 -17.35 -14.12 20.82
C PRO A 323 -16.99 -14.38 19.34
N GLU A 324 -17.88 -14.98 18.56
CA GLU A 324 -17.72 -15.20 17.13
C GLU A 324 -17.60 -13.89 16.35
N PHE A 325 -18.32 -12.84 16.77
CA PHE A 325 -18.23 -11.53 16.15
C PHE A 325 -16.92 -10.83 16.51
N VAL A 326 -16.46 -10.97 17.76
CA VAL A 326 -15.13 -10.50 18.19
C VAL A 326 -14.04 -11.11 17.31
N ILE A 327 -14.08 -12.43 17.10
CA ILE A 327 -13.11 -13.14 16.26
C ILE A 327 -13.18 -12.65 14.80
N ARG A 328 -14.39 -12.55 14.22
CA ARG A 328 -14.59 -12.09 12.84
C ARG A 328 -14.13 -10.65 12.64
N PHE A 329 -14.27 -9.79 13.64
CA PHE A 329 -13.87 -8.38 13.57
C PHE A 329 -12.34 -8.22 13.72
N LEU A 330 -11.73 -8.90 14.70
CA LEU A 330 -10.31 -8.76 15.01
C LEU A 330 -9.40 -9.50 14.02
N ASN A 331 -9.78 -10.70 13.56
CA ASN A 331 -8.91 -11.53 12.74
C ASN A 331 -8.39 -10.82 11.47
N PRO A 332 -9.22 -10.20 10.61
CA PRO A 332 -8.74 -9.53 9.41
C PRO A 332 -7.79 -8.37 9.71
N ARG A 333 -8.02 -7.65 10.82
CA ARG A 333 -7.20 -6.51 11.24
C ARG A 333 -5.84 -6.96 11.75
N LEU A 334 -5.81 -8.02 12.57
CA LEU A 334 -4.57 -8.60 13.08
C LEU A 334 -3.78 -9.28 11.97
N GLN A 335 -4.46 -10.00 11.07
CA GLN A 335 -3.84 -10.60 9.88
C GLN A 335 -3.21 -9.55 8.99
N GLY A 336 -3.95 -8.48 8.62
CA GLY A 336 -3.41 -7.41 7.79
C GLY A 336 -2.18 -6.74 8.41
N TRP A 337 -2.23 -6.44 9.71
CA TRP A 337 -1.11 -5.86 10.44
C TRP A 337 0.09 -6.82 10.51
N GLY A 338 -0.15 -8.09 10.85
CA GLY A 338 0.89 -9.11 10.90
C GLY A 338 1.53 -9.36 9.53
N HIS A 339 0.74 -9.43 8.46
CA HIS A 339 1.24 -9.59 7.10
C HIS A 339 2.11 -8.42 6.63
N TYR A 340 1.78 -7.18 7.03
CA TYR A 340 2.59 -6.01 6.72
C TYR A 340 3.98 -6.08 7.39
N TYR A 341 4.02 -6.49 8.67
CA TYR A 341 5.24 -6.50 9.48
C TYR A 341 6.03 -7.82 9.45
N ARG A 342 5.52 -8.91 8.85
CA ARG A 342 6.20 -10.23 8.86
C ARG A 342 7.55 -10.26 8.12
N HIS A 343 7.91 -9.21 7.40
CA HIS A 343 9.12 -9.16 6.59
C HIS A 343 10.39 -8.81 7.39
N VAL A 344 10.20 -8.25 8.59
CA VAL A 344 11.28 -7.81 9.47
C VAL A 344 11.41 -8.72 10.70
N VAL A 345 12.24 -8.35 11.68
CA VAL A 345 12.47 -9.15 12.90
C VAL A 345 11.30 -8.98 13.88
N SER A 346 10.14 -9.54 13.52
CA SER A 346 8.87 -9.24 14.22
C SER A 346 8.44 -10.27 15.26
N LYS A 347 9.10 -11.43 15.34
CA LYS A 347 8.63 -12.57 16.15
C LYS A 347 8.45 -12.23 17.64
N ARG A 348 9.44 -11.56 18.24
CA ARG A 348 9.37 -11.14 19.66
C ARG A 348 8.24 -10.13 19.89
N VAL A 349 8.07 -9.18 18.97
CA VAL A 349 6.98 -8.20 19.03
C VAL A 349 5.62 -8.87 18.88
N PHE A 350 5.48 -9.82 17.94
CA PHE A 350 4.25 -10.59 17.74
C PHE A 350 3.87 -11.40 18.98
N ASN A 351 4.83 -12.08 19.62
CA ASN A 351 4.59 -12.80 20.87
C ASN A 351 4.11 -11.86 21.99
N ALA A 352 4.77 -10.70 22.15
CA ALA A 352 4.37 -9.71 23.16
C ALA A 352 2.98 -9.12 22.88
N MET A 353 2.66 -8.86 21.61
CA MET A 353 1.33 -8.40 21.22
C MET A 353 0.26 -9.45 21.48
N ASP A 354 0.51 -10.72 21.15
CA ASP A 354 -0.43 -11.80 21.39
C ASP A 354 -0.72 -11.97 22.90
N ASP A 355 0.30 -11.88 23.77
CA ASP A 355 0.10 -11.86 25.23
C ASP A 355 -0.79 -10.69 25.68
N GLN A 356 -0.54 -9.48 25.17
CA GLN A 356 -1.32 -8.30 25.53
C GLN A 356 -2.77 -8.37 25.01
N ILE A 357 -2.98 -8.90 23.81
CA ILE A 357 -4.30 -9.13 23.24
C ILE A 357 -5.04 -10.21 24.04
N TRP A 358 -4.36 -11.31 24.38
CA TRP A 358 -4.93 -12.38 25.20
C TRP A 358 -5.38 -11.85 26.57
N ARG A 359 -4.55 -11.05 27.26
CA ARG A 359 -4.92 -10.40 28.53
C ARG A 359 -6.12 -9.47 28.38
N ALA A 360 -6.22 -8.75 27.26
CA ALA A 360 -7.36 -7.88 26.99
C ALA A 360 -8.66 -8.70 26.79
N ILE A 361 -8.58 -9.80 26.05
CA ILE A 361 -9.71 -10.72 25.84
C ILE A 361 -10.10 -11.42 27.14
N TRP A 362 -9.14 -11.86 27.95
CA TRP A 362 -9.41 -12.46 29.25
C TRP A 362 -10.20 -11.50 30.16
N ARG A 363 -9.75 -10.25 30.27
CA ARG A 363 -10.49 -9.20 31.02
C ARG A 363 -11.87 -8.94 30.45
N TRP A 364 -12.00 -8.93 29.12
CA TRP A 364 -13.30 -8.77 28.46
C TRP A 364 -14.25 -9.94 28.80
N CYS A 365 -13.77 -11.19 28.81
CA CYS A 365 -14.56 -12.36 29.18
C CYS A 365 -15.00 -12.30 30.65
N LEU A 366 -14.11 -11.92 31.57
CA LEU A 366 -14.44 -11.79 33.00
C LEU A 366 -15.50 -10.73 33.26
N ARG A 367 -15.42 -9.57 32.59
CA ARG A 367 -16.40 -8.48 32.76
C ARG A 367 -17.82 -8.85 32.31
N ARG A 368 -17.95 -9.80 31.39
CA ARG A 368 -19.27 -10.30 30.95
C ARG A 368 -19.94 -11.19 31.99
N HIS A 369 -19.17 -11.75 32.90
CA HIS A 369 -19.64 -12.75 33.86
C HIS A 369 -19.10 -12.46 35.26
N PRO A 370 -19.51 -11.33 35.88
CA PRO A 370 -19.01 -10.93 37.20
C PRO A 370 -19.31 -11.99 38.28
N ASN A 371 -20.40 -12.74 38.11
CA ASN A 371 -20.88 -13.73 39.09
C ASN A 371 -20.45 -15.18 38.76
N LYS A 372 -19.56 -15.39 37.77
CA LYS A 372 -19.07 -16.74 37.42
C LYS A 372 -17.61 -16.91 37.79
N SER A 373 -17.22 -18.13 38.14
CA SER A 373 -15.83 -18.45 38.46
C SER A 373 -14.92 -18.30 37.24
N LYS A 374 -13.63 -18.00 37.48
CA LYS A 374 -12.61 -17.92 36.41
C LYS A 374 -12.53 -19.23 35.62
N THR A 375 -12.68 -20.38 36.29
CA THR A 375 -12.69 -21.71 35.66
C THR A 375 -13.86 -21.88 34.70
N TRP A 376 -15.05 -21.40 35.05
CA TRP A 376 -16.20 -21.41 34.15
C TRP A 376 -15.94 -20.56 32.91
N VAL A 377 -15.40 -19.35 33.09
CA VAL A 377 -15.07 -18.43 31.99
C VAL A 377 -14.03 -19.05 31.06
N ALA A 378 -12.99 -19.69 31.62
CA ALA A 378 -11.98 -20.41 30.86
C ALA A 378 -12.62 -21.49 29.97
N LYS A 379 -13.43 -22.38 30.56
CA LYS A 379 -14.12 -23.46 29.82
C LYS A 379 -15.11 -22.92 28.76
N ARG A 380 -15.75 -21.78 29.02
CA ARG A 380 -16.76 -21.19 28.13
C ARG A 380 -16.18 -20.56 26.86
N TYR A 381 -14.99 -19.97 26.94
CA TYR A 381 -14.43 -19.11 25.89
C TYR A 381 -13.11 -19.62 25.30
N PHE A 382 -12.41 -20.51 26.01
CA PHE A 382 -11.09 -21.00 25.62
C PHE A 382 -11.13 -22.50 25.40
N GLN A 383 -10.52 -22.94 24.30
CA GLN A 383 -10.48 -24.34 23.89
C GLN A 383 -9.04 -24.77 23.63
N THR A 384 -8.79 -26.08 23.68
CA THR A 384 -7.55 -26.68 23.18
C THR A 384 -7.73 -27.01 21.70
N LEU A 385 -6.94 -26.38 20.83
CA LEU A 385 -6.98 -26.58 19.38
C LEU A 385 -5.63 -27.11 18.89
N GLY A 386 -5.55 -28.41 18.62
CA GLY A 386 -4.28 -29.10 18.36
C GLY A 386 -3.34 -28.94 19.55
N HIS A 387 -2.09 -28.51 19.31
CA HIS A 387 -1.10 -28.25 20.36
C HIS A 387 -1.30 -26.91 21.11
N ARG A 388 -2.39 -26.19 20.85
CA ARG A 388 -2.63 -24.87 21.44
C ARG A 388 -3.68 -24.95 22.52
N HIS A 389 -3.26 -24.83 23.75
CA HIS A 389 -4.13 -24.59 24.89
C HIS A 389 -4.53 -23.11 24.96
N TRP A 390 -5.64 -22.81 25.63
CA TRP A 390 -6.12 -21.43 25.87
C TRP A 390 -6.38 -20.61 24.59
N ALA A 391 -6.87 -21.25 23.53
CA ALA A 391 -7.26 -20.55 22.32
C ALA A 391 -8.66 -19.94 22.48
N PHE A 392 -8.77 -18.60 22.36
CA PHE A 392 -10.08 -17.94 22.33
C PHE A 392 -10.84 -18.37 21.08
N ALA A 393 -11.95 -19.07 21.27
CA ALA A 393 -12.64 -19.77 20.20
C ALA A 393 -14.16 -19.71 20.35
N ALA A 394 -14.87 -19.82 19.21
CA ALA A 394 -16.31 -19.91 19.14
C ALA A 394 -16.72 -20.91 18.06
N THR A 395 -17.80 -21.65 18.32
CA THR A 395 -18.40 -22.55 17.33
C THR A 395 -19.46 -21.78 16.55
N ILE A 396 -19.35 -21.77 15.22
CA ILE A 396 -20.32 -21.16 14.31
C ILE A 396 -20.97 -22.23 13.45
N GLN A 397 -22.22 -22.02 13.04
CA GLN A 397 -22.83 -22.80 11.97
C GLN A 397 -22.41 -22.21 10.61
N THR A 398 -22.03 -23.09 9.69
CA THR A 398 -21.75 -22.74 8.30
C THR A 398 -23.04 -22.64 7.49
N LEU A 399 -22.99 -22.03 6.31
CA LEU A 399 -24.14 -21.98 5.39
C LEU A 399 -24.66 -23.36 4.97
N ALA A 400 -23.82 -24.39 5.08
CA ALA A 400 -24.16 -25.79 4.82
C ALA A 400 -24.71 -26.53 6.06
N GLY A 401 -25.00 -25.83 7.16
CA GLY A 401 -25.52 -26.40 8.41
C GLY A 401 -24.47 -27.06 9.32
N HIS A 402 -23.23 -27.25 8.84
CA HIS A 402 -22.16 -27.86 9.66
C HIS A 402 -21.63 -26.90 10.73
N GLN A 403 -21.31 -27.45 11.91
CA GLN A 403 -20.60 -26.72 12.95
C GLN A 403 -19.11 -26.57 12.62
N LYS A 404 -18.57 -25.37 12.81
CA LYS A 404 -17.17 -25.04 12.59
C LYS A 404 -16.65 -24.18 13.74
N THR A 405 -15.54 -24.59 14.33
CA THR A 405 -14.84 -23.77 15.31
C THR A 405 -13.97 -22.72 14.62
N ILE A 406 -14.13 -21.47 15.01
CA ILE A 406 -13.24 -20.37 14.66
C ILE A 406 -12.48 -19.91 15.90
N SER A 407 -11.24 -19.47 15.73
CA SER A 407 -10.41 -18.97 16.83
C SER A 407 -9.74 -17.66 16.46
N LEU A 408 -9.31 -16.93 17.50
CA LEU A 408 -8.57 -15.70 17.33
C LEU A 408 -7.24 -15.99 16.62
N PHE A 409 -6.96 -15.18 15.61
CA PHE A 409 -5.70 -15.20 14.90
C PHE A 409 -4.56 -14.77 15.83
N ARG A 410 -3.48 -15.55 15.84
CA ARG A 410 -2.26 -15.23 16.58
C ARG A 410 -1.18 -14.70 15.63
N LEU A 411 -0.61 -13.55 15.95
CA LEU A 411 0.45 -12.93 15.19
C LEU A 411 1.71 -13.80 15.17
N ASP A 412 2.01 -14.48 16.28
CA ASP A 412 3.17 -15.35 16.38
C ASP A 412 3.11 -16.55 15.44
N SER A 413 1.92 -16.94 14.98
CA SER A 413 1.79 -18.03 14.02
C SER A 413 2.38 -17.68 12.65
N LEU A 414 2.61 -16.40 12.36
CA LEU A 414 3.22 -15.96 11.12
C LEU A 414 4.71 -16.28 11.09
N THR A 415 5.10 -17.01 10.06
CA THR A 415 6.49 -17.18 9.67
C THR A 415 7.03 -15.88 9.08
N ILE A 416 8.25 -15.52 9.48
CA ILE A 416 8.99 -14.40 8.91
C ILE A 416 9.44 -14.80 7.51
N HIS A 417 9.09 -13.99 6.50
CA HIS A 417 9.61 -14.13 5.15
C HIS A 417 10.25 -12.84 4.73
N ARG A 418 11.54 -12.87 4.41
CA ARG A 418 12.23 -11.68 3.92
C ARG A 418 11.58 -11.20 2.63
N HIS A 419 11.36 -9.89 2.58
CA HIS A 419 10.92 -9.25 1.35
C HIS A 419 12.04 -9.39 0.31
N ILE A 420 11.63 -9.38 -0.96
CA ILE A 420 12.59 -9.40 -2.06
C ILE A 420 12.46 -8.06 -2.72
N LYS A 421 13.48 -7.22 -2.58
CA LYS A 421 13.47 -5.89 -3.20
C LYS A 421 13.31 -5.94 -4.73
N VAL A 422 12.57 -4.99 -5.31
CA VAL A 422 12.55 -4.76 -6.78
C VAL A 422 13.95 -4.45 -7.31
N LYS A 423 14.32 -5.05 -8.44
CA LYS A 423 15.66 -4.88 -9.05
C LYS A 423 15.76 -3.54 -9.77
N GLY A 424 16.71 -2.69 -9.38
CA GLY A 424 17.06 -1.46 -10.11
C GLY A 424 15.86 -0.56 -10.43
N SER A 425 15.78 -0.11 -11.68
CA SER A 425 14.68 0.67 -12.24
C SER A 425 13.57 -0.19 -12.86
N ALA A 426 13.47 -1.49 -12.53
CA ALA A 426 12.43 -2.35 -13.08
C ALA A 426 11.03 -1.76 -12.83
N SER A 427 10.22 -1.74 -13.88
CA SER A 427 8.81 -1.33 -13.88
C SER A 427 7.93 -2.44 -14.44
N PRO A 428 6.72 -2.67 -13.90
CA PRO A 428 5.72 -3.59 -14.46
C PRO A 428 5.32 -3.26 -15.90
N ASP A 429 5.49 -2.00 -16.31
CA ASP A 429 5.13 -1.52 -17.64
C ASP A 429 6.18 -1.83 -18.71
N ASN A 430 7.34 -2.38 -18.32
CA ASN A 430 8.37 -2.79 -19.26
C ASN A 430 8.09 -4.21 -19.80
N PRO A 431 7.79 -4.38 -21.09
CA PRO A 431 7.44 -5.68 -21.67
C PRO A 431 8.58 -6.71 -21.56
N ASN A 432 9.84 -6.27 -21.61
CA ASN A 432 11.00 -7.15 -21.49
C ASN A 432 11.18 -7.74 -20.09
N LEU A 433 10.44 -7.21 -19.09
CA LEU A 433 10.47 -7.68 -17.70
C LEU A 433 9.24 -8.51 -17.34
N ARG A 434 8.42 -8.93 -18.31
CA ARG A 434 7.20 -9.71 -18.07
C ARG A 434 7.45 -10.94 -17.22
N ASP A 435 8.48 -11.73 -17.53
CA ASP A 435 8.81 -12.94 -16.77
C ASP A 435 9.29 -12.64 -15.36
N TYR A 436 10.09 -11.57 -15.19
CA TYR A 436 10.52 -11.11 -13.88
C TYR A 436 9.33 -10.76 -12.98
N TRP A 437 8.36 -10.00 -13.51
CA TRP A 437 7.17 -9.60 -12.77
C TRP A 437 6.21 -10.76 -12.54
N LEU A 438 6.04 -11.63 -13.52
CA LEU A 438 5.25 -12.85 -13.39
C LEU A 438 5.81 -13.74 -12.28
N GLN A 439 7.12 -14.04 -12.30
CA GLN A 439 7.77 -14.82 -11.25
C GLN A 439 7.60 -14.18 -9.88
N ARG A 440 7.79 -12.85 -9.78
CA ARG A 440 7.59 -12.11 -8.53
C ARG A 440 6.16 -12.26 -8.01
N GLN A 441 5.16 -12.06 -8.88
CA GLN A 441 3.75 -12.22 -8.55
C GLN A 441 3.41 -13.65 -8.11
N LEU A 442 3.90 -14.67 -8.84
CA LEU A 442 3.72 -16.07 -8.47
C LEU A 442 4.34 -16.38 -7.10
N GLN A 443 5.52 -15.84 -6.81
CA GLN A 443 6.16 -15.98 -5.49
C GLN A 443 5.35 -15.31 -4.38
N HIS A 444 4.75 -14.14 -4.65
CA HIS A 444 3.82 -13.52 -3.71
C HIS A 444 2.55 -14.36 -3.49
N GLY A 445 1.94 -14.88 -4.55
CA GLY A 445 0.77 -15.76 -4.49
C GLY A 445 1.06 -17.04 -3.69
N LYS A 446 2.21 -17.69 -3.94
CA LYS A 446 2.69 -18.86 -3.19
C LYS A 446 2.84 -18.62 -1.69
N ARG A 447 3.10 -17.38 -1.29
CA ARG A 447 3.31 -16.98 0.11
C ARG A 447 2.04 -16.41 0.77
N TYR A 448 0.97 -16.20 -0.01
CA TYR A 448 -0.26 -15.59 0.46
C TYR A 448 -1.03 -16.52 1.38
N TRP A 449 -1.17 -17.80 0.99
CA TRP A 449 -1.80 -18.82 1.82
C TRP A 449 -0.78 -19.66 2.57
N ALA A 450 -1.19 -20.18 3.73
CA ALA A 450 -0.40 -21.16 4.46
C ALA A 450 -0.19 -22.42 3.59
N LYS A 451 1.04 -22.91 3.53
CA LYS A 451 1.40 -24.12 2.76
C LYS A 451 0.50 -25.29 3.17
N GLY A 452 -0.10 -25.95 2.19
CA GLY A 452 -1.00 -27.09 2.42
C GLY A 452 -2.44 -26.74 2.82
N SER A 453 -2.78 -25.46 3.01
CA SER A 453 -4.18 -25.06 3.25
C SER A 453 -5.09 -25.32 2.04
N LYS A 454 -6.41 -25.42 2.27
CA LYS A 454 -7.45 -25.53 1.22
C LYS A 454 -7.19 -24.57 0.05
N TYR A 455 -7.00 -23.30 0.36
CA TYR A 455 -6.74 -22.25 -0.63
C TYR A 455 -5.38 -22.39 -1.32
N TYR A 456 -4.34 -22.83 -0.62
CA TYR A 456 -3.04 -23.10 -1.23
C TYR A 456 -3.12 -24.23 -2.26
N GLN A 457 -3.83 -25.31 -1.95
CA GLN A 457 -4.03 -26.44 -2.85
C GLN A 457 -4.82 -26.03 -4.10
N LEU A 458 -5.89 -25.25 -3.93
CA LEU A 458 -6.67 -24.69 -5.03
C LEU A 458 -5.82 -23.80 -5.95
N ALA A 459 -5.05 -22.88 -5.35
CA ALA A 459 -4.16 -22.00 -6.09
C ALA A 459 -3.08 -22.79 -6.83
N GLN A 460 -2.52 -23.83 -6.22
CA GLN A 460 -1.53 -24.71 -6.85
C GLN A 460 -2.12 -25.45 -8.06
N ARG A 461 -3.33 -25.99 -7.95
CA ARG A 461 -4.04 -26.64 -9.07
C ARG A 461 -4.26 -25.67 -10.24
N GLN A 462 -4.56 -24.41 -9.94
CA GLN A 462 -4.72 -23.35 -10.94
C GLN A 462 -3.40 -22.72 -11.40
N GLN A 463 -2.25 -23.33 -11.06
CA GLN A 463 -0.93 -22.80 -11.37
C GLN A 463 -0.74 -21.34 -10.91
N TRP A 464 -1.39 -20.97 -9.82
CA TRP A 464 -1.39 -19.64 -9.21
C TRP A 464 -1.98 -18.54 -10.10
N ARG A 465 -2.87 -18.90 -11.04
CA ARG A 465 -3.54 -17.98 -11.95
C ARG A 465 -5.06 -18.00 -11.73
N CYS A 466 -5.70 -16.87 -12.01
CA CYS A 466 -7.15 -16.77 -12.05
C CYS A 466 -7.62 -17.36 -13.40
N PRO A 467 -8.50 -18.38 -13.42
CA PRO A 467 -9.03 -18.98 -14.65
C PRO A 467 -9.72 -17.98 -15.58
N GLN A 468 -10.38 -16.96 -15.01
CA GLN A 468 -11.16 -15.99 -15.78
C GLN A 468 -10.30 -14.95 -16.53
N CYS A 469 -9.25 -14.41 -15.90
CA CYS A 469 -8.45 -13.33 -16.49
C CYS A 469 -7.01 -13.74 -16.85
N GLY A 470 -6.57 -14.94 -16.47
CA GLY A 470 -5.21 -15.45 -16.71
C GLY A 470 -4.11 -14.80 -15.88
N GLU A 471 -4.41 -13.74 -15.12
CA GLU A 471 -3.49 -13.03 -14.23
C GLU A 471 -3.17 -13.85 -12.96
N ALA A 472 -2.04 -13.53 -12.32
CA ALA A 472 -1.62 -14.20 -11.10
C ALA A 472 -2.60 -13.95 -9.93
N LEU A 473 -2.82 -14.99 -9.11
CA LEU A 473 -3.56 -14.94 -7.84
C LEU A 473 -2.74 -14.26 -6.74
N VAL A 474 -2.45 -12.98 -6.94
CA VAL A 474 -1.92 -12.09 -5.91
C VAL A 474 -3.09 -11.31 -5.35
N ALA A 475 -3.15 -11.08 -4.03
CA ALA A 475 -4.24 -10.36 -3.38
C ALA A 475 -4.49 -8.99 -4.04
N PRO A 476 -5.53 -8.85 -4.90
CA PRO A 476 -5.81 -7.58 -5.54
C PRO A 476 -6.57 -6.69 -4.57
N ARG A 477 -6.71 -5.41 -4.91
CA ARG A 477 -7.73 -4.57 -4.30
C ARG A 477 -9.10 -5.22 -4.55
N GLY A 478 -9.72 -5.74 -3.49
CA GLY A 478 -10.98 -6.50 -3.54
C GLY A 478 -10.86 -7.97 -3.10
N GLY A 479 -9.65 -8.53 -3.02
CA GLY A 479 -9.43 -9.90 -2.52
C GLY A 479 -9.58 -11.00 -3.57
N ILE A 480 -9.37 -12.24 -3.12
CA ILE A 480 -9.52 -13.47 -3.89
C ILE A 480 -10.67 -14.25 -3.27
N HIS A 481 -11.64 -14.65 -4.08
CA HIS A 481 -12.83 -15.38 -3.66
C HIS A 481 -12.76 -16.82 -4.14
N ALA A 482 -13.24 -17.75 -3.31
CA ALA A 482 -13.56 -19.10 -3.76
C ALA A 482 -14.93 -19.08 -4.44
N HIS A 483 -14.97 -19.54 -5.68
CA HIS A 483 -16.15 -19.71 -6.50
C HIS A 483 -16.52 -21.18 -6.55
N HIS A 484 -17.81 -21.52 -6.43
CA HIS A 484 -18.29 -22.87 -6.67
C HIS A 484 -18.59 -23.06 -8.16
N LEU A 485 -17.95 -24.04 -8.80
CA LEU A 485 -18.20 -24.38 -10.21
C LEU A 485 -19.65 -24.83 -10.40
N HIS A 486 -20.13 -25.70 -9.51
CA HIS A 486 -21.52 -26.05 -9.35
C HIS A 486 -22.06 -25.39 -8.09
N PRO A 487 -23.00 -24.42 -8.19
CA PRO A 487 -23.52 -23.70 -7.04
C PRO A 487 -24.10 -24.61 -5.96
N VAL A 488 -23.87 -24.26 -4.69
CA VAL A 488 -24.39 -25.03 -3.54
C VAL A 488 -25.91 -25.11 -3.57
N LYS A 489 -26.59 -24.04 -4.01
CA LYS A 489 -28.05 -23.99 -4.17
C LYS A 489 -28.60 -25.01 -5.18
N LEU A 490 -27.78 -25.43 -6.14
CA LEU A 490 -28.17 -26.42 -7.16
C LEU A 490 -27.72 -27.84 -6.80
N GLY A 491 -27.22 -28.06 -5.56
CA GLY A 491 -26.72 -29.37 -5.11
C GLY A 491 -25.20 -29.53 -5.15
N GLY A 492 -24.46 -28.45 -5.41
CA GLY A 492 -22.99 -28.46 -5.39
C GLY A 492 -22.41 -28.66 -3.99
N ARG A 493 -21.39 -29.53 -3.87
CA ARG A 493 -20.69 -29.78 -2.59
C ARG A 493 -19.57 -28.76 -2.36
N ASP A 494 -19.29 -28.38 -1.11
CA ASP A 494 -18.15 -27.50 -0.75
C ASP A 494 -16.81 -28.27 -0.71
N THR A 495 -16.47 -28.94 -1.81
CA THR A 495 -15.24 -29.72 -1.97
C THR A 495 -14.21 -28.96 -2.78
N ASN A 496 -12.92 -29.31 -2.63
CA ASN A 496 -11.86 -28.70 -3.45
C ASN A 496 -12.06 -28.95 -4.94
N ALA A 497 -12.67 -30.08 -5.33
CA ALA A 497 -13.01 -30.38 -6.72
C ALA A 497 -13.99 -29.37 -7.31
N ASN A 498 -14.96 -28.91 -6.51
CA ASN A 498 -16.02 -27.99 -6.94
C ASN A 498 -15.69 -26.50 -6.72
N LEU A 499 -14.45 -26.17 -6.37
CA LEU A 499 -14.06 -24.80 -6.04
C LEU A 499 -12.96 -24.29 -6.95
N GLU A 500 -13.00 -23.01 -7.29
CA GLU A 500 -11.89 -22.32 -7.92
C GLU A 500 -11.66 -20.95 -7.29
N LEU A 501 -10.46 -20.41 -7.43
CA LEU A 501 -10.08 -19.10 -6.92
C LEU A 501 -10.13 -18.07 -8.04
N LEU A 502 -10.97 -17.08 -7.84
CA LEU A 502 -11.15 -15.94 -8.73
C LEU A 502 -10.76 -14.66 -8.02
N HIS A 503 -10.23 -13.68 -8.76
CA HIS A 503 -10.22 -12.32 -8.23
C HIS A 503 -11.64 -11.85 -7.97
N ALA A 504 -11.87 -11.01 -6.96
CA ALA A 504 -13.22 -10.56 -6.61
C ALA A 504 -14.01 -9.94 -7.78
N HIS A 505 -13.32 -9.30 -8.73
CA HIS A 505 -13.96 -8.74 -9.92
C HIS A 505 -14.32 -9.83 -10.95
N CYS A 506 -13.42 -10.79 -11.20
CA CYS A 506 -13.70 -11.97 -12.02
C CYS A 506 -14.89 -12.76 -11.45
N HIS A 507 -14.91 -12.95 -10.13
CA HIS A 507 -16.03 -13.59 -9.44
C HIS A 507 -17.35 -12.87 -9.71
N ARG A 508 -17.38 -11.53 -9.61
CA ARG A 508 -18.58 -10.74 -9.95
C ARG A 508 -18.98 -10.88 -11.42
N GLN A 509 -18.01 -10.93 -12.33
CA GLN A 509 -18.28 -11.09 -13.76
C GLN A 509 -18.93 -12.45 -14.06
N VAL A 510 -18.43 -13.53 -13.47
CA VAL A 510 -19.01 -14.87 -13.62
C VAL A 510 -20.46 -14.90 -13.12
N HIS A 511 -20.74 -14.37 -11.93
CA HIS A 511 -22.11 -14.27 -11.42
C HIS A 511 -23.01 -13.36 -12.27
N GLY A 512 -22.47 -12.27 -12.82
CA GLY A 512 -23.21 -11.37 -13.71
C GLY A 512 -23.56 -12.02 -15.05
N GLN A 513 -22.65 -12.79 -15.63
CA GLN A 513 -22.88 -13.54 -16.86
C GLN A 513 -23.94 -14.63 -16.67
N ALA A 514 -23.89 -15.38 -15.56
CA ALA A 514 -24.90 -16.37 -15.22
C ALA A 514 -26.30 -15.75 -15.05
N ALA A 515 -26.39 -14.59 -14.39
CA ALA A 515 -27.65 -13.87 -14.24
C ALA A 515 -28.20 -13.33 -15.57
N ALA A 516 -27.34 -12.89 -16.48
CA ALA A 516 -27.73 -12.45 -17.82
C ALA A 516 -28.23 -13.62 -18.68
N ALA A 517 -27.56 -14.78 -18.60
CA ALA A 517 -27.97 -15.99 -19.31
C ALA A 517 -29.34 -16.51 -18.82
N SER A 518 -29.62 -16.47 -17.52
CA SER A 518 -30.93 -16.86 -16.95
C SER A 518 -32.07 -15.97 -17.46
N ARG A 519 -31.85 -14.65 -17.55
CA ARG A 519 -32.87 -13.71 -18.07
C ARG A 519 -33.15 -13.87 -19.56
N LEU A 520 -32.17 -14.34 -20.33
CA LEU A 520 -32.33 -14.65 -21.75
C LEU A 520 -33.03 -15.99 -22.00
N GLN A 521 -33.16 -16.85 -20.97
CA GLN A 521 -33.94 -18.09 -21.03
C GLN A 521 -35.38 -17.91 -20.54
N GLU A 522 -35.66 -16.82 -19.81
CA GLU A 522 -36.98 -16.45 -19.28
C GLU A 522 -37.70 -15.41 -20.16
N ALA A 523 -37.03 -14.86 -21.17
CA ALA A 523 -37.56 -13.94 -22.18
C ALA A 523 -37.59 -14.65 -23.54
#